data_AF-A0A529HTS8-F1
#
_entry.id   AF-A0A529HTS8-F1
#
_cell.length_a   1.000
_cell.length_b   1.000
_cell.length_c   1.000
_cell.angle_alpha   90.00
_cell.angle_beta   90.00
_cell.angle_gamma   90.00
#
_symmetry.space_group_name_H-M   'P 1'
#
loop_
_entity.id
_entity.type
_entity.pdbx_description
1 polymer ?
#
loop_
_entity_poly.entity_id
_entity_poly.type
_entity_poly.pdbx_seq_one_letter_code
_entity_poly.pdbx_strand_id
1 'polypeptide(L)' 'MISQPYQLYVERSDASRNMARYYAMSIEANLFGDVCLLRKWGRIGATGQKMVHH' A
#
# COMPACT_ATOMS: atom_id res chain seq x y z
N MET A 1 -14.62 11.72 16.40
CA MET A 1 -14.21 11.36 15.03
C MET A 1 -12.96 10.50 15.16
N ILE A 2 -13.01 9.25 14.73
CA ILE A 2 -11.81 8.39 14.78
C ILE A 2 -10.88 8.92 13.69
N SER A 3 -9.76 9.52 14.09
CA SER A 3 -8.67 9.86 13.17
C SER A 3 -7.99 8.56 12.75
N GLN A 4 -8.63 7.79 11.87
CA GLN A 4 -7.93 6.72 11.20
C GLN A 4 -7.01 7.36 10.17
N PRO A 5 -5.68 7.14 10.23
CA PRO A 5 -4.84 7.47 9.10
C PRO A 5 -5.42 6.75 7.88
N TYR A 6 -5.52 7.44 6.74
CA TYR A 6 -6.01 6.85 5.49
C TYR A 6 -4.99 5.85 4.94
N GLN A 7 -4.67 4.81 5.71
CA GLN A 7 -3.66 3.82 5.42
C GLN A 7 -4.28 2.43 5.60
N LEU A 8 -4.14 1.60 4.58
CA LEU A 8 -4.57 0.21 4.57
C LEU A 8 -3.37 -0.67 4.24
N TYR A 9 -3.20 -1.75 4.99
CA TYR A 9 -2.22 -2.78 4.71
C TYR A 9 -2.88 -4.15 4.78
N VAL A 10 -2.72 -4.94 3.73
CA VAL A 10 -3.31 -6.27 3.60
C VAL A 10 -2.23 -7.24 3.13
N GLU A 11 -2.21 -8.41 3.73
CA GLU A 11 -1.32 -9.50 3.33
C GLU A 11 -2.13 -10.68 2.81
N ARG A 12 -1.50 -11.44 1.92
CA ARG A 12 -1.99 -12.73 1.47
C ARG A 12 -0.84 -13.72 1.43
N SER A 13 -0.95 -14.75 2.25
CA SER A 13 -0.04 -15.90 2.30
C SER A 13 -0.77 -17.18 1.90
N ASP A 14 -0.12 -17.98 1.05
CA ASP A 14 -0.55 -19.32 0.68
C ASP A 14 0.68 -20.14 0.30
N ALA A 15 1.10 -21.03 1.20
CA ALA A 15 2.31 -21.83 1.05
C ALA A 15 2.21 -22.84 -0.11
N SER A 16 1.02 -23.39 -0.36
CA SER A 16 0.78 -24.37 -1.44
C SER A 16 1.04 -23.77 -2.83
N ARG A 17 0.93 -22.44 -2.93
CA ARG A 17 1.14 -21.66 -4.16
C ARG A 17 2.41 -20.82 -4.14
N ASN A 18 3.31 -21.03 -3.17
CA ASN A 18 4.50 -20.19 -2.94
C ASN A 18 4.15 -18.67 -2.93
N MET A 19 3.01 -18.32 -2.33
CA MET A 19 2.47 -16.98 -2.32
C MET A 19 2.73 -16.32 -0.97
N ALA A 20 3.43 -15.19 -1.00
CA ALA A 20 3.60 -14.30 0.14
C ALA A 20 3.58 -12.87 -0.40
N ARG A 21 2.40 -12.24 -0.46
CA ARG A 21 2.22 -10.93 -1.08
C ARG A 21 1.60 -9.93 -0.10
N TYR A 22 1.93 -8.66 -0.31
CA TYR A 22 1.31 -7.55 0.40
C TYR A 22 0.70 -6.55 -0.58
N TYR A 23 -0.28 -5.80 -0.08
CA TYR A 23 -0.85 -4.62 -0.70
C TYR A 23 -0.99 -3.53 0.35
N ALA A 24 -0.46 -2.34 0.07
CA ALA A 24 -0.55 -1.18 0.93
C ALA A 24 -1.13 0.00 0.16
N MET A 25 -2.02 0.74 0.79
CA MET A 25 -2.58 1.99 0.25
C MET A 25 -2.47 3.09 1.29
N SER A 26 -2.09 4.29 0.88
CA SER A 26 -2.17 5.48 1.72
C SER A 26 -2.68 6.67 0.91
N ILE A 27 -3.50 7.52 1.55
CA ILE A 27 -3.83 8.85 1.03
C ILE A 27 -2.89 9.84 1.71
N GLU A 28 -2.06 10.51 0.91
CA GLU A 28 -1.03 11.45 1.38
C GLU A 28 -1.13 12.76 0.60
N ALA A 29 -0.86 13.88 1.26
CA ALA A 29 -0.72 15.16 0.57
C ALA A 29 0.63 15.20 -0.17
N ASN A 30 0.65 15.77 -1.38
CA ASN A 30 1.91 16.10 -2.04
C ASN A 30 2.51 17.42 -1.48
N LEU A 31 3.66 17.82 -1.99
CA LEU A 31 4.34 19.06 -1.58
C LEU A 31 3.52 20.35 -1.81
N PHE A 32 2.49 20.29 -2.65
CA PHE A 32 1.61 21.41 -3.00
C PHE A 32 0.25 21.34 -2.28
N GLY A 33 0.03 20.32 -1.45
CA GLY A 33 -1.23 20.11 -0.74
C GLY A 33 -2.29 19.34 -1.51
N ASP A 34 -2.00 18.83 -2.70
CA ASP A 34 -2.95 17.97 -3.44
C ASP A 34 -3.03 16.59 -2.80
N VAL A 35 -4.21 15.99 -2.90
CA VAL A 35 -4.48 14.65 -2.36
C VAL A 35 -3.99 13.59 -3.35
N CYS A 36 -3.03 12.77 -2.94
CA CYS A 36 -2.52 11.67 -3.73
C CYS A 36 -2.83 10.32 -3.10
N LEU A 37 -3.19 9.34 -3.92
CA LEU A 37 -3.27 7.93 -3.51
C LEU A 37 -1.96 7.22 -3.85
N LEU A 38 -1.25 6.77 -2.82
CA LEU A 38 -0.07 5.92 -2.93
C LEU A 38 -0.49 4.45 -2.79
N ARG A 39 -0.13 3.63 -3.78
CA ARG A 39 -0.33 2.18 -3.78
C ARG A 39 1.03 1.50 -3.82
N LYS A 40 1.26 0.52 -2.94
CA LYS A 40 2.45 -0.35 -2.94
C LYS A 40 2.00 -1.80 -2.93
N TRP A 41 2.69 -2.65 -3.68
CA TRP A 41 2.40 -4.07 -3.71
C TRP A 41 3.63 -4.87 -4.07
N GLY A 42 3.70 -6.11 -3.62
CA GLY A 42 4.86 -6.94 -3.91
C GLY A 42 4.87 -8.23 -3.13
N ARG A 43 6.01 -8.93 -3.20
CA ARG A 43 6.29 -10.07 -2.34
C ARG A 43 6.74 -9.57 -0.96
N ILE A 44 6.27 -10.20 0.12
CA ILE A 44 6.68 -9.86 1.48
C ILE A 44 8.20 -10.09 1.61
N GLY A 45 8.90 -9.12 2.21
CA GLY A 45 10.37 -9.12 2.31
C GLY A 45 11.12 -8.60 1.07
N ALA A 46 10.41 -8.07 0.06
CA ALA A 46 11.00 -7.47 -1.13
C ALA A 46 10.51 -6.03 -1.37
N THR A 47 11.26 -5.27 -2.17
CA THR A 47 10.96 -3.85 -2.49
C THR A 47 9.58 -3.65 -3.12
N GLY A 48 9.11 -4.60 -3.93
CA GLY A 48 7.81 -4.51 -4.61
C GLY A 48 7.75 -3.40 -5.66
N GLN A 49 6.54 -2.94 -5.95
CA GLN A 49 6.21 -1.88 -6.89
C GLN A 49 5.40 -0.80 -6.18
N LYS A 50 5.44 0.42 -6.71
CA LYS A 50 4.64 1.55 -6.25
C LYS A 50 3.97 2.28 -7.40
N MET A 51 2.80 2.83 -7.15
CA MET A 51 2.10 3.74 -8.07
C MET A 51 1.45 4.87 -7.29
N VAL A 52 1.63 6.08 -7.79
CA VAL A 52 1.01 7.30 -7.28
C VAL A 52 -0.11 7.68 -8.24
N HIS A 53 -1.27 8.01 -7.69
CA HIS A 53 -2.38 8.61 -8.41
C HIS A 53 -2.64 9.99 -7.82
N HIS A 54 -2.63 11.00 -8.68
CA HIS A 54 -2.90 12.41 -8.34
C HIS A 54 -4.39 12.74 -8.50
#